data_AF-A0AAP0RUY8-F1
#
_entry.id   AF-A0AAP0RUY8-F1
#
_cell.length_a   1.000
_cell.length_b   1.000
_cell.length_c   1.000
_cell.angle_alpha   90.00
_cell.angle_beta   90.00
_cell.angle_gamma   90.00
#
_symmetry.space_group_name_H-M   'P 1'
#
loop_
_entity.id
_entity.type
_entity.pdbx_description
1 polymer ?
#
loop_
_entity_poly.entity_id
_entity_poly.type
_entity_poly.pdbx_seq_one_letter_code
_entity_poly.pdbx_strand_id
1 'polypeptide(L)'
;MDIVIKDSSAKITANMKLLNSIESKFILSTKLSVEGPLRMKEEYVEGVLESPTINEETVPEQLRGAFGQAVSTAQQLPVPIRDVVASGLKIPLSGTFQRLFMISYLDDEILIIWDTSGVPEVLTRLDVPPSTMAEPSPEGFT
;
A
#
# COMPACT_ATOMS: atom_id res chain seq x y z
N MET A 1 16.37 9.32 24.02
CA MET A 1 15.96 9.46 22.62
C MET A 1 14.50 9.09 22.62
N ASP A 2 13.62 10.03 22.30
CA ASP A 2 12.18 9.81 22.33
C ASP A 2 11.70 9.62 20.90
N ILE A 3 11.15 8.44 20.63
CA ILE A 3 10.63 8.10 19.30
C ILE A 3 9.17 8.57 19.23
N VAL A 4 8.88 9.42 18.26
CA VAL A 4 7.52 9.90 17.98
C VAL A 4 7.13 9.46 16.58
N ILE A 5 6.00 8.77 16.48
CA ILE A 5 5.45 8.32 15.21
C ILE A 5 4.37 9.31 14.81
N LYS A 6 4.59 10.01 13.69
CA LYS A 6 3.57 10.86 13.10
C LYS A 6 2.43 9.98 12.55
N ASP A 7 1.19 10.34 12.85
CA ASP A 7 -0.05 9.70 12.36
C ASP A 7 -0.30 8.23 12.78
N SER A 8 0.70 7.53 13.33
CA SER A 8 0.62 6.14 13.83
C SER A 8 0.06 5.12 12.82
N SER A 9 0.04 5.45 11.53
CA SER A 9 -0.45 4.60 10.45
C SER A 9 0.59 4.51 9.35
N ALA A 10 0.82 3.31 8.83
CA ALA A 10 1.65 3.11 7.65
C ALA A 10 0.87 2.38 6.55
N LYS A 11 1.30 2.61 5.31
CA LYS A 11 0.73 1.97 4.13
C LYS A 11 1.85 1.35 3.32
N ILE A 12 1.73 0.05 3.09
CA ILE A 12 2.64 -0.71 2.23
C ILE A 12 1.90 -0.95 0.92
N THR A 13 2.52 -0.59 -0.21
CA THR A 13 1.94 -0.79 -1.54
C THR A 13 2.82 -1.75 -2.34
N ALA A 14 2.24 -2.84 -2.80
CA ALA A 14 2.87 -3.77 -3.75
C ALA A 14 2.20 -3.62 -5.11
N ASN A 15 2.97 -3.19 -6.11
CA ASN A 15 2.52 -3.15 -7.50
C ASN A 15 2.91 -4.46 -8.18
N MET A 16 1.92 -5.17 -8.73
CA MET A 16 2.07 -6.47 -9.34
C MET A 16 1.78 -6.36 -10.83
N LYS A 17 2.70 -6.86 -11.65
CA LYS A 17 2.52 -6.96 -13.10
C LYS A 17 2.57 -8.41 -13.54
N LEU A 18 1.51 -8.87 -14.19
CA LEU A 18 1.36 -10.23 -14.69
C LEU A 18 1.25 -10.22 -16.21
N LEU A 19 1.97 -11.14 -16.88
CA LEU A 19 1.93 -11.33 -18.33
C LEU A 19 2.09 -10.04 -19.15
N ASN A 20 2.82 -9.06 -18.62
CA ASN A 20 3.04 -7.72 -19.17
C ASN A 20 1.78 -6.88 -19.49
N SER A 21 0.59 -7.39 -19.14
CA SER A 21 -0.70 -6.84 -19.57
C SER A 21 -1.69 -6.66 -18.44
N ILE A 22 -1.50 -7.35 -17.31
CA ILE A 22 -2.34 -7.20 -16.13
C ILE A 22 -1.53 -6.47 -15.06
N GLU A 23 -2.02 -5.33 -14.62
CA GLU A 23 -1.45 -4.58 -13.52
C GLU A 23 -2.44 -4.60 -12.35
N SER A 24 -1.98 -4.95 -11.17
CA SER A 24 -2.77 -4.96 -9.95
C SER A 24 -1.96 -4.36 -8.82
N LYS A 25 -2.66 -3.81 -7.84
CA LYS A 25 -2.05 -3.14 -6.70
C LYS A 25 -2.64 -3.71 -5.42
N PHE A 26 -1.77 -4.16 -4.56
CA PHE A 26 -2.12 -4.58 -3.21
C PHE A 26 -1.66 -3.51 -2.22
N ILE A 27 -2.58 -3.05 -1.38
CA ILE A 27 -2.32 -2.09 -0.32
C ILE A 27 -2.55 -2.76 1.02
N LEU A 28 -1.53 -2.73 1.86
CA LEU A 28 -1.64 -3.15 3.25
C LEU A 28 -1.59 -1.92 4.15
N SER A 29 -2.64 -1.71 4.92
CA SER A 29 -2.72 -0.65 5.93
C SER A 29 -2.34 -1.23 7.29
N THR A 30 -1.39 -0.58 7.96
CA THR A 30 -0.88 -1.00 9.26
C THR A 30 -0.94 0.14 10.27
N LYS A 31 -0.95 -0.21 11.55
CA LYS A 31 -0.89 0.72 12.67
C LYS A 31 0.44 0.52 13.39
N LEU A 32 1.15 1.60 13.67
CA LEU A 32 2.43 1.57 14.38
C LEU A 32 2.25 2.10 15.82
N SER A 33 2.76 1.36 16.80
CA SER A 33 2.82 1.79 18.21
C SER A 33 4.23 1.68 18.79
N VAL A 34 4.54 2.58 19.72
CA VAL A 34 5.78 2.57 20.49
C VAL A 34 5.55 1.75 21.77
N GLU A 35 6.32 0.68 21.94
CA GLU A 35 6.24 -0.24 23.10
C GLU A 35 7.38 0.00 24.11
N GLY A 36 8.28 0.94 23.81
CA GLY A 36 9.40 1.32 24.67
C GLY A 36 10.36 2.26 23.94
N PRO A 37 11.50 2.62 24.53
CA PRO A 37 12.39 3.65 23.97
C PRO A 37 12.88 3.37 22.54
N LEU A 38 13.11 2.10 22.20
CA LEU A 38 13.58 1.64 20.88
C LEU A 38 12.71 0.50 20.31
N ARG A 39 11.61 0.15 20.98
CA ARG A 39 10.76 -1.00 20.61
C ARG A 39 9.49 -0.52 19.96
N MET A 40 9.16 -1.12 18.82
CA MET A 40 7.98 -0.80 18.05
C MET A 40 7.18 -2.05 17.70
N LYS A 41 5.88 -1.83 17.54
CA LYS A 41 4.91 -2.83 17.10
C LYS A 41 4.16 -2.29 15.89
N GLU A 42 3.98 -3.15 14.90
CA GLU A 42 3.17 -2.92 13.72
C GLU A 42 2.02 -3.92 13.70
N GLU A 43 0.79 -3.43 13.67
CA GLU A 43 -0.42 -4.26 13.62
C GLU A 43 -1.10 -4.11 12.26
N TYR A 44 -1.47 -5.23 11.65
CA TYR A 44 -1.95 -5.25 10.27
C TYR A 44 -3.47 -5.11 10.32
N VAL A 45 -4.00 -4.02 9.74
CA VAL A 45 -5.38 -3.60 9.95
C VAL A 45 -6.28 -4.05 8.79
N GLU A 46 -5.88 -3.72 7.56
CA GLU A 46 -6.69 -3.99 6.35
C GLU A 46 -5.77 -4.26 5.16
N GLY A 47 -6.08 -5.30 4.39
CA GLY A 47 -5.53 -5.52 3.05
C GLY A 47 -6.55 -5.13 1.99
N VAL A 48 -6.12 -4.43 0.94
CA VAL A 48 -6.95 -4.06 -0.20
C VAL A 48 -6.26 -4.55 -1.46
N LEU A 49 -6.92 -5.45 -2.20
CA LEU A 49 -6.51 -5.82 -3.55
C LEU A 49 -7.32 -4.98 -4.53
N GLU A 50 -6.69 -4.00 -5.16
CA GLU A 50 -7.32 -3.19 -6.20
C GLU A 50 -7.66 -4.05 -7.42
N SER A 51 -8.74 -3.65 -8.09
CA SER A 51 -9.20 -4.27 -9.32
C SER A 51 -8.07 -4.29 -10.35
N PRO A 52 -7.78 -5.45 -10.96
CA PRO A 52 -6.72 -5.52 -11.96
C PRO A 52 -7.09 -4.66 -13.17
N THR A 53 -6.14 -3.86 -13.63
CA THR A 53 -6.23 -3.11 -14.88
C THR A 53 -5.57 -3.92 -15.99
N ILE A 54 -6.22 -4.00 -17.15
CA ILE A 54 -5.74 -4.76 -18.31
C ILE A 54 -5.35 -3.78 -19.42
N ASN A 55 -4.13 -3.90 -19.92
CA ASN A 55 -3.70 -3.23 -21.13
C ASN A 55 -3.90 -4.17 -22.33
N GLU A 56 -4.97 -3.95 -23.09
CA GLU A 56 -5.34 -4.79 -24.23
C GLU A 56 -4.29 -4.85 -25.35
N GLU A 57 -3.43 -3.83 -25.47
CA GLU A 57 -2.38 -3.77 -26.50
C GLU A 57 -1.25 -4.75 -26.22
N THR A 58 -1.03 -5.07 -24.94
CA THR A 58 0.07 -5.96 -24.51
C THR A 58 -0.41 -7.36 -24.13
N VAL A 59 -1.72 -7.64 -24.25
CA VAL A 59 -2.28 -8.98 -24.00
C VAL A 59 -1.77 -9.96 -25.06
N PRO A 60 -1.21 -11.12 -24.67
CA PRO A 60 -0.83 -12.16 -25.62
C PRO A 60 -2.01 -12.58 -26.49
N GLU A 61 -1.81 -12.68 -27.81
CA GLU A 61 -2.88 -13.03 -28.77
C GLU A 61 -3.63 -14.31 -28.39
N GLN A 62 -2.90 -15.29 -27.86
CA GLN A 62 -3.42 -16.58 -27.38
C GLN A 62 -4.46 -16.44 -26.24
N LEU A 63 -4.39 -15.36 -25.47
CA LEU A 63 -5.25 -15.13 -24.31
C LEU A 63 -6.36 -14.10 -24.59
N ARG A 64 -6.30 -13.33 -25.68
CA ARG A 64 -7.31 -12.29 -25.99
C ARG A 64 -8.73 -12.83 -25.99
N GLY A 65 -8.95 -14.04 -26.51
CA GLY A 65 -10.27 -14.69 -26.50
C GLY A 65 -10.77 -15.00 -25.09
N ALA A 66 -9.91 -15.55 -24.23
CA ALA A 66 -10.25 -15.85 -22.84
C ALA A 66 -10.48 -14.58 -22.01
N PHE A 67 -9.68 -13.53 -22.23
CA PHE A 67 -9.89 -12.22 -21.60
C PHE A 67 -11.20 -11.57 -22.02
N GLY A 68 -11.52 -11.58 -23.32
CA GLY A 68 -12.80 -11.04 -23.80
C GLY A 68 -14.01 -11.73 -23.17
N GLN A 69 -13.94 -13.05 -22.97
CA GLN A 69 -14.97 -13.82 -22.27
C GLN A 69 -15.04 -13.52 -20.77
N ALA A 70 -13.90 -13.35 -20.11
CA ALA A 70 -13.85 -13.01 -18.69
C ALA A 70 -14.44 -11.60 -18.44
N VAL A 71 -14.11 -10.63 -19.31
CA VAL A 71 -14.64 -9.26 -19.21
C VAL A 71 -16.17 -9.25 -19.39
N SER A 72 -16.70 -9.97 -20.39
CA SER A 72 -18.16 -10.04 -20.59
C SER A 72 -18.87 -10.70 -19.42
N THR A 73 -18.28 -11.75 -18.84
CA THR A 73 -18.81 -12.43 -17.65
C THR A 73 -18.81 -11.51 -16.43
N ALA A 74 -17.74 -10.72 -16.24
CA ALA A 74 -17.65 -9.75 -15.15
C ALA A 74 -18.71 -8.64 -15.26
N GLN A 75 -19.03 -8.20 -16.48
CA GLN A 75 -20.12 -7.23 -16.72
C GLN A 75 -21.51 -7.79 -16.39
N GLN A 76 -21.68 -9.11 -16.47
CA GLN A 76 -22.93 -9.81 -16.17
C GLN A 76 -23.10 -10.15 -14.68
N LEU A 77 -22.10 -9.88 -13.84
CA LEU A 77 -22.20 -10.11 -12.41
C LEU A 77 -23.29 -9.21 -11.79
N PRO A 78 -24.04 -9.72 -10.79
CA PRO A 78 -24.94 -8.91 -9.99
C PRO A 78 -24.24 -7.67 -9.43
N VAL A 79 -24.97 -6.55 -9.37
CA VAL A 79 -24.44 -5.24 -8.95
C VAL A 79 -23.58 -5.30 -7.67
N PRO A 80 -23.98 -5.99 -6.58
CA PRO A 80 -23.15 -6.04 -5.37
C PRO A 80 -21.78 -6.69 -5.58
N ILE A 81 -21.69 -7.68 -6.45
CA ILE A 81 -20.43 -8.38 -6.75
C ILE A 81 -19.58 -7.50 -7.68
N ARG A 82 -20.21 -6.88 -8.68
CA ARG A 82 -19.52 -5.96 -9.59
C ARG A 82 -18.93 -4.77 -8.84
N ASP A 83 -19.64 -4.24 -7.85
CA ASP A 83 -19.16 -3.11 -7.04
C ASP A 83 -17.95 -3.51 -6.20
N VAL A 84 -17.93 -4.70 -5.59
CA VAL A 84 -16.74 -5.24 -4.89
C VAL A 84 -15.57 -5.44 -5.86
N VAL A 85 -15.85 -5.98 -7.05
CA VAL A 85 -14.83 -6.17 -8.09
C VAL A 85 -14.30 -4.82 -8.58
N ALA A 86 -15.10 -3.76 -8.64
CA ALA A 86 -14.71 -2.43 -9.11
C ALA A 86 -14.05 -1.57 -8.01
N SER A 87 -14.41 -1.75 -6.74
CA SER A 87 -13.84 -1.02 -5.61
C SER A 87 -12.55 -1.65 -5.07
N GLY A 88 -12.20 -2.83 -5.56
CA GLY A 88 -11.18 -3.70 -4.98
C GLY A 88 -11.71 -4.52 -3.80
N LEU A 89 -11.10 -5.69 -3.61
CA LEU A 89 -11.41 -6.60 -2.52
C LEU A 89 -10.74 -6.12 -1.24
N LYS A 90 -11.55 -5.76 -0.24
CA LYS A 90 -11.08 -5.39 1.10
C LYS A 90 -11.14 -6.59 2.03
N ILE A 91 -10.05 -6.82 2.75
CA ILE A 91 -9.87 -7.94 3.67
C ILE A 91 -9.53 -7.34 5.04
N PRO A 92 -10.45 -7.39 6.03
CA PRO A 92 -10.14 -6.94 7.37
C PRO A 92 -9.18 -7.93 8.03
N LEU A 93 -8.02 -7.44 8.48
CA LEU A 93 -7.01 -8.27 9.16
C LEU A 93 -7.13 -8.16 10.69
N SER A 94 -7.80 -7.12 11.18
CA SER A 94 -8.18 -6.94 12.60
C SER A 94 -7.02 -7.12 13.60
N GLY A 95 -5.78 -6.83 13.19
CA GLY A 95 -4.60 -7.01 14.03
C GLY A 95 -4.21 -8.46 14.31
N THR A 96 -4.77 -9.43 13.57
CA THR A 96 -4.43 -10.86 13.68
C THR A 96 -2.95 -11.10 13.39
N PHE A 97 -2.38 -10.30 12.49
CA PHE A 97 -0.97 -10.29 12.17
C PHE A 97 -0.33 -9.06 12.77
N GLN A 98 0.81 -9.28 13.42
CA GLN A 98 1.58 -8.23 14.07
C GLN A 98 3.06 -8.52 13.88
N ARG A 99 3.85 -7.45 13.84
CA ARG A 99 5.30 -7.50 13.77
C ARG A 99 5.88 -6.65 14.89
N LEU A 100 6.84 -7.23 15.60
CA LEU A 100 7.64 -6.53 16.61
C LEU A 100 9.03 -6.29 16.03
N PHE A 101 9.55 -5.08 16.20
CA PHE A 101 10.91 -4.75 15.77
C PHE A 101 11.57 -3.73 16.70
N MET A 102 12.90 -3.74 16.69
CA MET A 102 13.72 -2.82 17.46
C MET A 102 14.48 -1.90 16.53
N ILE A 103 14.49 -0.61 16.84
CA ILE A 103 15.28 0.39 16.14
C ILE A 103 16.70 0.37 16.72
N SER A 104 17.69 0.02 15.89
CA SER A 104 19.10 0.06 16.31
C SER A 104 19.82 1.32 15.87
N TYR A 105 19.32 1.97 14.82
CA TYR A 105 19.92 3.18 14.27
C TYR A 105 18.86 3.99 13.53
N LEU A 106 18.90 5.31 13.69
CA LEU A 106 18.03 6.26 13.00
C LEU A 106 18.80 7.57 12.80
N ASP A 107 18.91 8.01 11.55
CA ASP A 107 19.34 9.35 11.17
C ASP A 107 18.41 9.95 10.11
N ASP A 108 18.85 11.02 9.43
CA ASP A 108 18.05 11.75 8.44
C ASP A 108 17.83 10.99 7.12
N GLU A 109 18.59 9.92 6.86
CA GLU A 109 18.60 9.18 5.59
C GLU A 109 18.23 7.70 5.75
N ILE A 110 18.67 7.07 6.84
CA ILE A 110 18.54 5.63 7.07
C ILE A 110 17.91 5.30 8.42
N LEU A 111 17.15 4.22 8.42
CA LEU A 111 16.58 3.57 9.59
C LEU A 111 16.96 2.09 9.54
N ILE A 112 17.61 1.60 10.60
CA ILE A 112 17.91 0.18 10.75
C ILE A 112 17.02 -0.41 11.83
N ILE A 113 16.25 -1.42 11.46
CA ILE A 113 15.38 -2.18 12.35
C ILE A 113 15.80 -3.64 12.39
N TRP A 114 15.57 -4.29 13.53
CA TRP A 114 15.79 -5.71 13.73
C TRP A 114 14.46 -6.40 14.01
N ASP A 115 14.18 -7.48 13.29
CA ASP A 115 13.04 -8.33 13.58
C ASP A 115 13.32 -9.24 14.80
N THR A 116 12.30 -10.00 15.22
CA THR A 116 12.44 -10.97 16.32
C THR A 116 13.32 -12.17 15.99
N SER A 117 13.64 -12.36 14.70
CA SER A 117 14.50 -13.42 14.19
C SER A 117 15.99 -13.02 14.21
N GLY A 118 16.29 -11.74 14.50
CA GLY A 118 17.64 -11.19 14.48
C GLY A 118 18.12 -10.82 13.07
N VAL A 119 17.22 -10.63 12.12
CA VAL A 119 17.54 -10.17 10.76
C VAL A 119 17.40 -8.65 10.70
N PRO A 120 18.43 -7.93 10.25
CA PRO A 120 18.35 -6.48 10.09
C PRO A 120 17.67 -6.12 8.76
N GLU A 121 16.80 -5.11 8.82
CA GLU A 121 16.24 -4.42 7.66
C GLU A 121 16.73 -2.97 7.66
N VAL A 122 17.23 -2.54 6.51
CA VAL A 122 17.72 -1.18 6.29
C VAL A 122 16.72 -0.46 5.40
N LEU A 123 16.08 0.56 5.95
CA LEU A 123 15.13 1.41 5.27
C LEU A 123 15.79 2.74 4.94
N THR A 124 15.53 3.26 3.74
CA THR A 124 16.00 4.57 3.31
C THR A 124 14.83 5.54 3.28
N ARG A 125 15.14 6.82 3.45
CA ARG A 125 14.18 7.90 3.24
C ARG A 125 13.57 7.80 1.83
N LEU A 126 12.26 7.92 1.75
CA LEU A 126 11.55 8.06 0.49
C LEU A 126 11.59 9.54 0.07
N ASP A 127 12.18 9.83 -1.08
CA ASP A 127 12.15 11.16 -1.67
C ASP A 127 10.74 11.46 -2.18
N VAL A 128 9.95 12.19 -1.40
CA VAL A 128 8.65 12.69 -1.84
C VAL A 128 8.90 14.01 -2.56
N PRO A 129 8.54 14.16 -3.86
CA PRO A 129 8.63 15.44 -4.52
C PRO A 129 7.79 16.48 -3.77
N PRO A 130 8.25 17.74 -3.66
CA PRO A 130 7.55 18.75 -2.89
C PRO A 130 6.12 18.89 -3.40
N SER A 131 5.16 18.77 -2.49
CA SER A 131 3.77 19.04 -2.77
C SER A 131 3.67 20.51 -3.19
N THR A 132 3.14 20.79 -4.38
CA THR A 132 2.72 22.14 -4.77
C THR A 132 1.52 22.54 -3.92
N MET A 133 1.76 22.85 -2.64
CA MET A 133 0.86 23.66 -1.85
C MET A 133 0.88 25.05 -2.50
N ALA A 134 -0.11 25.32 -3.34
CA ALA A 134 -0.39 26.65 -3.82
C ALA A 134 -0.60 27.57 -2.61
N GLU A 135 0.28 28.54 -2.43
CA GLU A 135 0.06 29.66 -1.52
C GLU A 135 -1.26 30.35 -1.93
N PRO A 136 -2.19 30.61 -0.99
CA PRO A 136 -3.30 31.50 -1.29
C PRO A 136 -2.73 32.89 -1.54
N SER A 137 -2.96 33.42 -2.74
CA SER A 137 -2.64 34.80 -3.10
C SER A 137 -3.26 35.76 -2.07
N PRO A 138 -2.53 36.78 -1.58
CA PRO A 138 -3.14 37.79 -0.72
C PRO A 138 -4.13 38.60 -1.56
N GLU A 139 -5.41 38.42 -1.27
CA GLU A 139 -6.49 39.27 -1.77
C GLU A 139 -6.19 40.73 -1.43
N GLY A 140 -6.25 41.59 -2.45
CA GLY A 140 -6.09 43.02 -2.32
C GLY A 140 -7.21 43.61 -1.46
N PHE A 141 -6.84 44.41 -0.46
CA PHE A 141 -7.76 45.34 0.17
C PHE A 141 -7.85 46.62 -0.66
N THR A 142 -9.10 47.05 -0.83
CA THR A 142 -9.68 48.26 -1.44
C THR A 142 -8.82 49.52 -1.41
#